data_AF-A0A1C0ZZK5-F1
#
_entry.id   AF-A0A1C0ZZK5-F1
#
_cell.length_a   1.000
_cell.length_b   1.000
_cell.length_c   1.000
_cell.angle_alpha   90.00
_cell.angle_beta   90.00
_cell.angle_gamma   90.00
#
_symmetry.space_group_name_H-M   'P 1'
#
loop_
_entity.id
_entity.type
_entity.pdbx_description
1 polymer ?
#
loop_
_entity_poly.entity_id
_entity_poly.type
_entity_poly.pdbx_seq_one_letter_code
_entity_poly.pdbx_strand_id
1 'polypeptide(L)'
;MYRTIVFFLIGIVLFIVAGCLSRTSVSLKACKQPPDVVEWVGKTYQLKAENTSIEPGMKYGWLTCADGEFELSYDDSKPGTITVYSAEPHPNSEIIMIGDWGRVLYAPVELNR
;
A
#
# COMPACT_ATOMS: atom_id res chain seq x y z
N MET A 1 43.10 47.82 24.65
CA MET A 1 43.45 46.54 25.28
C MET A 1 42.16 45.76 25.47
N TYR A 2 41.96 44.70 24.66
CA TYR A 2 40.94 43.63 24.76
C TYR A 2 39.47 44.07 24.98
N ARG A 3 38.59 44.30 23.99
CA ARG A 3 38.26 43.51 22.79
C ARG A 3 37.89 42.04 23.07
N THR A 4 37.13 41.77 24.14
CA THR A 4 36.72 40.39 24.45
C THR A 4 35.43 40.25 25.27
N ILE A 5 34.33 40.93 24.92
CA ILE A 5 33.00 40.57 25.47
C ILE A 5 31.92 40.70 24.39
N VAL A 6 32.11 40.00 23.27
CA VAL A 6 31.08 39.83 22.23
C VAL A 6 31.10 38.37 21.77
N PHE A 7 31.05 37.43 22.71
CA PHE A 7 30.98 35.98 22.39
C PHE A 7 30.12 35.19 23.38
N PHE A 8 29.13 35.83 24.01
CA PHE A 8 28.22 35.16 24.96
C PHE A 8 26.77 35.06 24.50
N LEU A 9 26.48 35.30 23.21
CA LEU A 9 25.12 35.22 22.64
C LEU A 9 25.04 34.41 21.34
N ILE A 10 26.03 33.59 21.01
CA ILE A 10 26.05 32.71 19.81
C ILE A 10 26.31 31.26 20.26
N GLY A 11 25.59 30.80 21.27
CA GLY A 11 25.74 29.44 21.82
C GLY A 11 24.43 28.66 22.00
N ILE A 12 23.26 29.29 21.75
CA ILE A 12 21.94 28.68 22.03
C ILE A 12 20.98 28.85 20.83
N VAL A 13 21.51 28.80 19.60
CA VAL A 13 20.67 28.84 18.37
C VAL A 13 20.97 27.66 17.43
N LEU A 14 21.79 26.69 17.85
CA LEU A 14 22.20 25.56 17.00
C LEU A 14 21.71 24.17 17.46
N PHE A 15 20.81 24.10 18.45
CA PHE A 15 20.29 22.82 18.97
C PHE A 15 18.75 22.68 18.89
N ILE A 16 18.08 23.39 17.98
CA ILE A 16 16.62 23.22 17.77
C ILE A 16 16.29 22.58 16.40
N VAL A 17 17.26 22.39 15.51
CA VAL A 17 16.99 21.81 14.16
C VAL A 17 17.23 20.29 14.07
N ALA A 18 17.46 19.60 15.20
CA ALA A 18 17.59 18.14 15.24
C ALA A 18 16.31 17.43 15.71
N GLY A 19 15.19 18.15 15.83
CA GLY A 19 13.88 17.59 16.13
C GLY A 19 13.09 17.33 14.86
N CYS A 20 12.74 16.07 14.63
CA CYS A 20 11.82 15.59 13.57
C CYS A 20 12.39 15.50 12.14
N LEU A 21 13.58 14.91 11.99
CA LEU A 21 13.79 13.98 10.87
C LEU A 21 13.66 12.54 11.38
N SER A 22 12.55 12.25 12.07
CA SER A 22 11.98 10.91 11.95
C SER A 22 11.51 10.83 10.50
N ARG A 23 12.41 10.45 9.59
CA ARG A 23 12.01 9.67 8.43
C ARG A 23 11.40 8.42 9.04
N THR A 24 10.11 8.51 9.33
CA THR A 24 9.28 7.35 9.46
C THR A 24 9.55 6.59 8.17
N SER A 25 10.34 5.53 8.26
CA SER A 25 10.31 4.47 7.27
C SER A 25 8.93 3.85 7.44
N VAL A 26 7.89 4.59 7.00
CA VAL A 26 6.54 4.09 6.96
C VAL A 26 6.60 2.88 6.05
N SER A 27 6.02 1.83 6.59
CA SER A 27 6.38 0.45 6.38
C SER A 27 6.20 0.03 4.91
N LEU A 28 7.27 0.05 4.11
CA LEU A 28 7.40 -0.75 2.88
C LEU A 28 7.16 -2.26 3.12
N LYS A 29 7.07 -2.69 4.39
CA LYS A 29 6.67 -4.03 4.81
C LYS A 29 5.15 -4.28 4.72
N ALA A 30 4.31 -3.26 4.86
CA ALA A 30 2.85 -3.43 4.87
C ALA A 30 2.34 -3.94 3.52
N CYS A 31 2.95 -3.50 2.42
CA CYS A 31 2.62 -3.94 1.06
C CYS A 31 3.31 -5.26 0.65
N LYS A 32 3.95 -5.99 1.58
CA LYS A 32 4.57 -7.29 1.26
C LYS A 32 3.64 -8.48 1.44
N GLN A 33 2.46 -8.24 2.00
CA GLN A 33 1.44 -9.25 2.23
C GLN A 33 0.12 -8.76 1.65
N PRO A 34 -0.73 -9.68 1.14
CA PRO A 34 -2.08 -9.32 0.74
C PRO A 34 -2.87 -8.86 1.98
N PRO A 35 -3.72 -7.82 1.86
CA PRO A 35 -4.61 -7.43 2.94
C PRO A 35 -5.71 -8.48 3.14
N ASP A 36 -6.17 -8.69 4.37
CA ASP A 36 -7.29 -9.61 4.63
C ASP A 36 -8.61 -9.11 4.03
N VAL A 37 -8.74 -7.79 3.88
CA VAL A 37 -9.93 -7.11 3.36
C VAL A 37 -9.52 -5.99 2.42
N VAL A 38 -10.21 -5.87 1.30
CA VAL A 38 -9.97 -4.83 0.30
C VAL A 38 -11.28 -4.27 -0.23
N GLU A 39 -11.30 -2.98 -0.56
CA GLU A 39 -12.40 -2.36 -1.26
C GLU A 39 -12.07 -2.21 -2.75
N TRP A 40 -12.98 -2.65 -3.61
CA TRP A 40 -12.87 -2.51 -5.05
C TRP A 40 -14.23 -2.11 -5.65
N VAL A 41 -14.28 -0.95 -6.32
CA VAL A 41 -15.48 -0.41 -6.98
C VAL A 41 -16.69 -0.36 -6.02
N GLY A 42 -16.46 0.14 -4.80
CA GLY A 42 -17.50 0.29 -3.77
C GLY A 42 -18.00 -1.03 -3.16
N LYS A 43 -17.31 -2.15 -3.41
CA LYS A 43 -17.60 -3.45 -2.80
C LYS A 43 -16.44 -3.89 -1.93
N THR A 44 -16.78 -4.46 -0.77
CA THR A 44 -15.80 -5.05 0.14
C THR A 44 -15.59 -6.53 -0.19
N TYR A 45 -14.33 -6.93 -0.28
CA TYR A 45 -13.94 -8.31 -0.49
C TYR A 45 -13.03 -8.80 0.64
N GLN A 46 -13.12 -10.09 0.96
CA GLN A 46 -12.31 -10.77 1.94
C GLN A 46 -11.36 -11.75 1.26
N LEU A 47 -10.13 -11.81 1.75
CA LEU A 47 -9.12 -12.76 1.29
C LEU A 47 -9.64 -14.18 1.52
N LYS A 48 -9.76 -14.95 0.44
CA LYS A 48 -10.26 -16.32 0.45
C LYS A 48 -9.13 -17.34 0.32
N ALA A 49 -8.15 -17.06 -0.53
CA ALA A 49 -7.01 -17.94 -0.74
C ALA A 49 -5.77 -17.18 -1.21
N GLU A 50 -4.62 -17.56 -0.66
CA GLU A 50 -3.31 -17.18 -1.17
C GLU A 50 -2.80 -18.23 -2.18
N ASN A 51 -1.98 -17.80 -3.15
CA ASN A 51 -1.39 -18.67 -4.18
C ASN A 51 -2.44 -19.50 -4.93
N THR A 52 -3.56 -18.86 -5.26
CA THR A 52 -4.67 -19.52 -5.95
C THR A 52 -4.24 -20.01 -7.34
N SER A 53 -4.72 -21.19 -7.74
CA SER A 53 -4.58 -21.70 -9.12
C SER A 53 -5.74 -21.29 -10.02
N ILE A 54 -6.71 -20.51 -9.51
CA ILE A 54 -7.81 -20.00 -10.31
C ILE A 54 -7.25 -19.06 -11.38
N GLU A 55 -7.75 -19.20 -12.60
CA GLU A 55 -7.29 -18.40 -13.72
C GLU A 55 -7.89 -16.99 -13.70
N PRO A 56 -7.07 -15.95 -13.95
CA PRO A 56 -7.55 -14.59 -14.13
C PRO A 56 -8.27 -14.48 -15.47
N GLY A 57 -9.46 -13.90 -15.43
CA GLY A 57 -10.24 -13.59 -16.62
C GLY A 57 -10.00 -12.15 -17.10
N MET A 58 -11.04 -11.34 -17.06
CA MET A 58 -10.99 -9.96 -17.52
C MET A 58 -10.21 -9.08 -16.54
N LYS A 59 -9.25 -8.32 -17.06
CA LYS A 59 -8.57 -7.28 -16.29
C LYS A 59 -9.53 -6.13 -16.00
N TYR A 60 -9.64 -5.75 -14.72
CA TYR A 60 -10.47 -4.65 -14.27
C TYR A 60 -9.70 -3.35 -14.05
N GLY A 61 -8.44 -3.42 -13.65
CA GLY A 61 -7.64 -2.22 -13.45
C GLY A 61 -6.45 -2.47 -12.52
N TRP A 62 -6.05 -1.42 -11.82
CA TRP A 62 -4.86 -1.41 -10.97
C TRP A 62 -5.12 -0.73 -9.64
N LEU A 63 -4.37 -1.17 -8.64
CA LEU A 63 -4.21 -0.51 -7.36
C LEU A 63 -2.73 -0.18 -7.16
N THR A 64 -2.43 0.82 -6.35
CA THR A 64 -1.09 1.03 -5.79
C THR A 64 -1.16 0.92 -4.28
N CYS A 65 -0.10 0.36 -3.68
CA CYS A 65 0.04 0.36 -2.24
C CYS A 65 1.07 1.43 -1.83
N ALA A 66 0.63 2.40 -1.04
CA ALA A 66 1.46 3.44 -0.45
C ALA A 66 1.23 3.44 1.06
N ASP A 67 2.31 3.30 1.84
CA ASP A 67 2.23 3.35 3.31
C ASP A 67 1.28 2.31 3.96
N GLY A 68 0.98 1.22 3.25
CA GLY A 68 0.06 0.15 3.70
C GLY A 68 -1.39 0.38 3.28
N GLU A 69 -1.69 1.51 2.63
CA GLU A 69 -3.01 1.84 2.11
C GLU A 69 -3.07 1.53 0.61
N PHE A 70 -4.21 0.98 0.19
CA PHE A 70 -4.47 0.60 -1.20
C PHE A 70 -5.31 1.67 -1.89
N GLU A 71 -4.79 2.22 -2.97
CA GLU A 71 -5.44 3.29 -3.73
C GLU A 71 -5.65 2.88 -5.19
N LEU A 72 -6.72 3.38 -5.81
CA LEU A 72 -6.95 3.21 -7.25
C LEU A 72 -5.81 3.83 -8.06
N SER A 73 -5.24 3.05 -8.98
CA SER A 73 -4.23 3.52 -9.92
C SER A 73 -4.76 3.51 -11.34
N TYR A 74 -4.35 4.53 -12.09
CA TYR A 74 -4.61 4.67 -13.53
C TYR A 74 -3.35 4.38 -14.37
N ASP A 75 -2.26 3.98 -13.72
CA ASP A 75 -0.95 3.73 -14.31
C ASP A 75 -0.44 2.37 -13.84
N ASP A 76 -0.02 1.54 -14.79
CA ASP A 76 0.49 0.18 -14.56
C ASP A 76 2.00 0.09 -14.40
N SER A 77 2.69 1.21 -14.62
CA SER A 77 4.14 1.29 -14.68
C SER A 77 4.76 1.67 -13.33
N LYS A 78 3.96 1.89 -12.30
CA LYS A 78 4.45 2.26 -10.97
C LYS A 78 4.94 1.04 -10.19
N PRO A 79 6.07 1.12 -9.47
CA PRO A 79 6.46 0.10 -8.51
C PRO A 79 5.34 -0.14 -7.48
N GLY A 80 5.09 -1.41 -7.12
CA GLY A 80 4.02 -1.76 -6.18
C GLY A 80 2.61 -1.68 -6.77
N THR A 81 2.48 -1.62 -8.10
CA THR A 81 1.18 -1.73 -8.77
C THR A 81 0.65 -3.16 -8.63
N ILE A 82 -0.57 -3.28 -8.14
CA ILE A 82 -1.34 -4.52 -8.06
C ILE A 82 -2.34 -4.53 -9.21
N THR A 83 -2.41 -5.63 -9.95
CA THR A 83 -3.40 -5.77 -11.03
C THR A 83 -4.62 -6.53 -10.52
N VAL A 84 -5.81 -6.05 -10.86
CA VAL A 84 -7.09 -6.63 -10.47
C VAL A 84 -7.76 -7.27 -11.68
N TYR A 85 -8.21 -8.51 -11.52
CA TYR A 85 -8.90 -9.32 -12.52
C TYR A 85 -10.20 -9.90 -11.94
N SER A 86 -11.13 -10.31 -12.80
CA SER A 86 -12.13 -11.31 -12.41
C SER A 86 -11.55 -12.71 -12.29
N ALA A 87 -12.19 -13.56 -11.49
CA ALA A 87 -11.90 -14.99 -11.42
C ALA A 87 -12.70 -15.78 -12.48
N GLU A 88 -12.08 -16.77 -13.12
CA GLU A 88 -12.77 -17.73 -14.00
C GLU A 88 -13.28 -18.98 -13.26
N PRO A 89 -14.35 -19.63 -13.76
CA PRO A 89 -15.23 -19.23 -14.86
C PRO A 89 -16.20 -18.10 -14.46
N HIS A 90 -16.53 -17.21 -15.41
CA HIS A 90 -17.58 -16.20 -15.21
C HIS A 90 -18.96 -16.88 -15.17
N PRO A 91 -19.91 -16.42 -14.32
CA PRO A 91 -19.92 -15.17 -13.55
C PRO A 91 -19.51 -15.40 -12.08
N ASN A 92 -18.24 -15.68 -11.80
CA ASN A 92 -17.75 -15.61 -10.44
C ASN A 92 -17.59 -14.13 -10.05
N SER A 93 -18.21 -13.73 -8.94
CA SER A 93 -18.09 -12.38 -8.39
C SER A 93 -16.78 -12.16 -7.63
N GLU A 94 -15.95 -13.20 -7.53
CA GLU A 94 -14.62 -13.13 -6.96
C GLU A 94 -13.66 -12.37 -7.88
N ILE A 95 -12.66 -11.75 -7.24
CA ILE A 95 -11.59 -11.04 -7.94
C ILE A 95 -10.25 -11.66 -7.60
N ILE A 96 -9.34 -11.62 -8.56
CA ILE A 96 -7.95 -11.99 -8.40
C ILE A 96 -7.13 -10.71 -8.34
N MET A 97 -6.30 -10.59 -7.32
CA MET A 97 -5.28 -9.55 -7.24
C MET A 97 -3.90 -10.16 -7.41
N ILE A 98 -3.07 -9.52 -8.22
CA ILE A 98 -1.68 -9.92 -8.46
C ILE A 98 -0.78 -8.76 -8.06
N GLY A 99 -0.03 -8.94 -6.97
CA GLY A 99 0.97 -8.00 -6.47
C GLY A 99 2.30 -8.71 -6.19
N ASP A 100 3.20 -8.04 -5.45
CA ASP A 100 4.52 -8.60 -5.10
C ASP A 100 4.43 -9.90 -4.27
N TRP A 101 3.33 -10.11 -3.56
CA TRP A 101 3.01 -11.34 -2.81
C TRP A 101 2.46 -12.47 -3.70
N GLY A 102 2.34 -12.27 -5.00
CA GLY A 102 1.80 -13.26 -5.93
C GLY A 102 0.28 -13.12 -6.15
N ARG A 103 -0.33 -14.23 -6.54
CA ARG A 103 -1.74 -14.31 -6.97
C ARG A 103 -2.64 -14.70 -5.79
N VAL A 104 -3.62 -13.86 -5.48
CA VAL A 104 -4.56 -14.10 -4.38
C VAL A 104 -6.01 -13.96 -4.85
N LEU A 105 -6.90 -14.72 -4.21
CA LEU A 105 -8.33 -14.75 -4.51
C LEU A 105 -9.11 -14.04 -3.40
N TYR A 106 -10.01 -13.15 -3.80
CA TYR A 106 -10.89 -12.41 -2.91
C TYR A 106 -12.35 -12.69 -3.26
N ALA A 107 -13.18 -12.88 -2.24
CA ALA A 107 -14.62 -13.06 -2.38
C ALA A 107 -15.40 -11.89 -1.79
N PRO A 108 -16.51 -11.45 -2.41
CA PRO A 108 -17.32 -10.38 -1.86
C PRO A 108 -17.92 -10.82 -0.53
N VAL A 109 -17.86 -9.93 0.47
CA VAL A 109 -18.35 -10.22 1.83
C VAL A 109 -19.83 -10.60 1.85
N GLU A 110 -20.62 -10.07 0.92
CA GLU A 110 -22.06 -10.37 0.77
C GLU A 110 -22.36 -11.83 0.45
N LEU A 111 -21.41 -12.58 -0.13
CA LEU A 111 -21.59 -14.00 -0.45
C LEU A 111 -21.09 -14.96 0.64
N ASN A 112 -20.40 -14.46 1.67
CA ASN A 112 -19.90 -15.27 2.79
C ASN A 112 -20.89 -15.35 3.97
N ARG A 113 -22.16 -15.02 3.75
CA ARG A 113 -23.19 -14.91 4.79
C ARG A 113 -24.33 -15.92 4.62
#